data_AF-A0A920RNX6-F1
#
_entry.id   AF-A0A920RNX6-F1
#
_cell.length_a   1.000
_cell.length_b   1.000
_cell.length_c   1.000
_cell.angle_alpha   90.00
_cell.angle_beta   90.00
_cell.angle_gamma   90.00
#
_symmetry.space_group_name_H-M   'P 1'
#
loop_
_entity.id
_entity.type
_entity.pdbx_description
1 polymer ?
#
loop_
_entity_poly.entity_id
_entity_poly.type
_entity_poly.pdbx_seq_one_letter_code
_entity_poly.pdbx_strand_id
1 'polypeptide(L)'
;MTVATVGVEAELAVWGPEVVSRPDCSLDQAHAYCRKLARTHYENFPLLLGLAPGPLRRPLAVVYAWCRWADDLADEIEGSERSLEFLRWWREELTACFEGSPRDPVSLALSGRGQRFWPAPSTLR
;
A
#
# COMPACT_ATOMS: atom_id res chain seq x y z
N MET A 1 -20.39 -17.08 -1.77
CA MET A 1 -19.06 -17.14 -1.13
C MET A 1 -18.56 -15.73 -0.99
N THR A 2 -18.72 -15.14 0.19
CA THR A 2 -18.31 -13.78 0.51
C THR A 2 -16.78 -13.75 0.55
N VAL A 3 -16.14 -13.07 -0.41
CA VAL A 3 -14.71 -12.77 -0.31
C VAL A 3 -14.60 -11.76 0.82
N ALA A 4 -14.18 -12.21 2.00
CA ALA A 4 -13.88 -11.32 3.11
C ALA A 4 -12.76 -10.38 2.63
N THR A 5 -13.12 -9.12 2.39
CA THR A 5 -12.18 -8.01 2.43
C THR A 5 -11.49 -8.11 3.79
N VAL A 6 -10.17 -8.22 3.80
CA VAL A 6 -9.42 -8.07 5.04
C VAL A 6 -9.62 -6.59 5.40
N GLY A 7 -10.51 -6.31 6.37
CA GLY A 7 -10.86 -4.94 6.74
C GLY A 7 -9.65 -4.19 7.28
N VAL A 8 -9.70 -2.86 7.25
CA VAL A 8 -8.58 -2.01 7.67
C VAL A 8 -8.05 -2.36 9.06
N GLU A 9 -8.93 -2.79 9.97
CA GLU A 9 -8.58 -3.20 11.32
C GLU A 9 -7.67 -4.44 11.35
N ALA A 10 -7.93 -5.43 10.49
CA ALA A 10 -7.13 -6.64 10.41
C ALA A 10 -5.75 -6.35 9.81
N GLU A 11 -5.68 -5.41 8.86
CA GLU A 11 -4.41 -4.94 8.32
C GLU A 11 -3.62 -4.10 9.35
N LEU A 12 -4.29 -3.22 10.11
CA LEU A 12 -3.70 -2.46 11.22
C LEU A 12 -3.17 -3.36 12.34
N ALA A 13 -3.82 -4.50 12.61
CA ALA A 13 -3.34 -5.47 13.59
C ALA A 13 -2.00 -6.13 13.19
N VAL A 14 -1.63 -6.09 11.91
CA VAL A 14 -0.39 -6.69 11.38
C VAL A 14 0.65 -5.63 11.07
N TRP A 15 0.24 -4.51 10.47
CA TRP A 15 1.13 -3.49 9.92
C TRP A 15 0.99 -2.11 10.56
N GLY A 16 0.06 -1.95 11.50
CA GLY A 16 -0.25 -0.66 12.11
C GLY A 16 0.86 -0.07 12.99
N PRO A 17 0.64 1.15 13.49
CA PRO A 17 1.59 1.86 14.34
C PRO A 17 1.77 1.20 15.72
N GLU A 18 0.73 0.51 16.21
CA GLU A 18 0.71 -0.13 17.52
C GLU A 18 1.44 -1.49 17.54
N VAL A 19 1.83 -2.00 16.37
CA VAL A 19 2.47 -3.31 16.23
C VAL A 19 3.95 -3.23 16.54
N VAL A 20 4.38 -3.94 17.60
CA VAL A 20 5.78 -3.96 18.07
C VAL A 20 6.70 -4.75 17.13
N SER A 21 6.19 -5.81 16.51
CA SER A 21 6.95 -6.65 15.59
C SER A 21 6.10 -7.02 14.38
N ARG A 22 6.53 -6.55 13.21
CA ARG A 22 5.88 -6.80 11.93
C ARG A 22 6.53 -8.01 11.24
N PRO A 23 5.79 -8.80 10.47
CA PRO A 23 6.36 -9.96 9.80
C PRO A 23 7.33 -9.55 8.70
N ASP A 24 8.37 -10.36 8.49
CA ASP A 24 9.28 -10.17 7.36
C ASP A 24 8.53 -10.32 6.03
N CYS A 25 8.82 -9.42 5.09
CA CYS A 25 8.21 -9.40 3.77
C CYS A 25 9.28 -9.28 2.69
N SER A 26 9.30 -10.20 1.73
CA SER A 26 10.14 -10.07 0.54
C SER A 26 9.53 -9.09 -0.47
N LEU A 27 10.35 -8.57 -1.38
CA LEU A 27 9.87 -7.67 -2.43
C LEU A 27 8.80 -8.32 -3.33
N ASP A 28 8.91 -9.62 -3.59
CA ASP A 28 7.92 -10.35 -4.38
C ASP A 28 6.60 -10.54 -3.63
N GLN A 29 6.66 -10.79 -2.32
CA GLN A 29 5.49 -10.84 -1.45
C GLN A 29 4.81 -9.47 -1.35
N ALA A 30 5.58 -8.39 -1.22
CA ALA A 30 5.11 -7.01 -1.24
C ALA A 30 4.37 -6.67 -2.54
N HIS A 31 4.96 -7.00 -3.69
CA HIS A 31 4.27 -6.82 -4.98
C HIS A 31 3.02 -7.71 -5.10
N ALA A 32 3.04 -8.92 -4.56
CA ALA A 32 1.87 -9.80 -4.57
C ALA A 32 0.73 -9.25 -3.70
N TYR A 33 1.07 -8.67 -2.54
CA TYR A 33 0.15 -7.97 -1.66
C TYR A 33 -0.52 -6.80 -2.38
N CYS A 34 0.27 -5.88 -2.98
CA CYS A 34 -0.29 -4.74 -3.71
C CYS A 34 -1.19 -5.17 -4.88
N ARG A 35 -0.80 -6.22 -5.62
CA ARG A 35 -1.66 -6.78 -6.69
C ARG A 35 -2.95 -7.39 -6.16
N LYS A 36 -2.94 -8.00 -4.97
CA LYS A 36 -4.13 -8.56 -4.34
C LYS A 36 -5.08 -7.42 -3.96
N LEU A 37 -4.57 -6.40 -3.27
CA LEU A 37 -5.35 -5.24 -2.85
C LEU A 37 -5.98 -4.51 -4.06
N ALA A 38 -5.20 -4.34 -5.13
CA ALA A 38 -5.66 -3.75 -6.39
C ALA A 38 -6.70 -4.59 -7.17
N ARG A 39 -6.92 -5.84 -6.77
CA ARG A 39 -7.92 -6.74 -7.38
C ARG A 39 -9.16 -6.92 -6.54
N THR A 40 -9.08 -6.71 -5.22
CA THR A 40 -10.18 -6.96 -4.29
C THR A 40 -11.11 -5.77 -4.07
N HIS A 41 -10.65 -4.53 -4.26
CA HIS A 41 -11.47 -3.34 -4.03
C HIS A 41 -11.81 -2.59 -5.34
N TYR A 42 -13.11 -2.47 -5.62
CA TYR A 42 -13.81 -1.74 -6.69
C TYR A 42 -13.72 -2.18 -8.18
N GLU A 43 -14.90 -2.28 -8.79
CA GLU A 43 -15.27 -2.99 -10.02
C GLU A 43 -14.65 -2.48 -11.34
N ASN A 44 -13.93 -1.34 -11.37
CA ASN A 44 -13.42 -0.74 -12.61
C ASN A 44 -11.88 -0.59 -12.69
N PHE A 45 -11.15 -0.66 -11.58
CA PHE A 45 -9.69 -0.47 -11.62
C PHE A 45 -8.91 -1.66 -12.21
N PRO A 46 -9.36 -2.93 -12.07
CA PRO A 46 -8.76 -4.05 -12.81
C PRO A 46 -8.81 -3.85 -14.34
N LEU A 47 -9.82 -3.14 -14.86
CA LEU A 47 -9.90 -2.77 -16.28
C LEU A 47 -8.82 -1.73 -16.63
N LEU A 48 -8.66 -0.69 -15.82
CA LEU A 48 -7.63 0.35 -16.02
C LEU A 48 -6.19 -0.22 -15.90
N LEU A 49 -5.95 -1.12 -14.94
CA LEU A 49 -4.69 -1.87 -14.85
C LEU A 49 -4.49 -2.83 -16.04
N GLY A 50 -5.56 -3.41 -16.57
CA GLY A 50 -5.54 -4.22 -17.80
C GLY A 50 -5.11 -3.40 -19.03
N LEU A 51 -5.62 -2.17 -19.15
CA LEU A 51 -5.33 -1.23 -20.24
C LEU A 51 -3.92 -0.62 -20.16
N ALA A 52 -3.32 -0.57 -18.97
CA ALA A 52 -1.97 -0.08 -18.81
C ALA A 52 -0.94 -0.98 -19.55
N PRO A 53 0.10 -0.39 -20.17
CA PRO A 53 1.22 -1.14 -20.73
C PRO A 53 1.81 -2.12 -19.70
N GLY A 54 2.16 -3.33 -20.13
CA GLY A 54 2.65 -4.41 -19.26
C GLY A 54 3.67 -3.99 -18.20
N PRO A 55 4.67 -3.15 -18.52
CA PRO A 55 5.65 -2.69 -17.54
C PRO A 55 5.12 -1.74 -16.46
N LEU A 56 4.01 -1.02 -16.72
CA LEU A 56 3.43 -0.04 -15.78
C LEU A 56 2.42 -0.69 -14.83
N ARG A 57 1.91 -1.88 -15.14
CA ARG A 57 0.91 -2.57 -14.29
C ARG A 57 1.40 -2.79 -12.86
N ARG A 58 2.68 -3.12 -12.69
CA ARG A 58 3.29 -3.32 -11.35
C ARG A 58 3.39 -2.00 -10.58
N PRO A 59 4.05 -0.95 -11.08
CA PRO A 59 4.04 0.39 -10.47
C PRO A 59 2.64 0.88 -10.10
N LEU A 60 1.68 0.75 -11.03
CA LEU A 60 0.31 1.23 -10.81
C LEU A 60 -0.41 0.46 -9.71
N ALA A 61 -0.24 -0.86 -9.63
CA ALA A 61 -0.84 -1.65 -8.55
C ALA A 61 -0.29 -1.26 -7.17
N VAL A 62 0.99 -0.88 -7.10
CA VAL A 62 1.64 -0.42 -5.87
C VAL A 62 1.09 0.95 -5.44
N VAL A 63 1.02 1.91 -6.36
CA VAL A 63 0.42 3.24 -6.09
C VAL A 63 -1.04 3.09 -5.67
N TYR A 64 -1.80 2.27 -6.38
CA TYR A 64 -3.19 2.01 -6.03
C TYR A 64 -3.33 1.42 -4.63
N ALA A 65 -2.47 0.45 -4.26
CA ALA A 65 -2.50 -0.14 -2.93
C ALA A 65 -2.26 0.90 -1.82
N TRP A 66 -1.38 1.86 -2.04
CA TRP A 66 -1.15 2.96 -1.11
C TRP A 66 -2.36 3.89 -0.97
N CYS A 67 -2.98 4.24 -2.08
CA CYS A 67 -4.21 5.04 -2.09
C CYS A 67 -5.37 4.31 -1.39
N ARG A 68 -5.51 3.00 -1.62
CA ARG A 68 -6.58 2.21 -1.01
C ARG A 68 -6.45 2.16 0.52
N TRP A 69 -5.23 1.99 1.03
CA TRP A 69 -4.98 2.11 2.47
C TRP A 69 -5.41 3.46 3.04
N ALA A 70 -5.12 4.56 2.34
CA ALA A 70 -5.55 5.89 2.80
C ALA A 70 -7.08 6.04 2.80
N ASP A 71 -7.76 5.51 1.78
CA ASP A 71 -9.21 5.49 1.65
C ASP A 71 -9.86 4.65 2.76
N ASP A 72 -9.33 3.46 3.01
CA ASP A 72 -9.72 2.58 4.12
C ASP A 72 -9.58 3.25 5.49
N LEU A 73 -8.47 3.94 5.73
CA LEU A 73 -8.25 4.69 6.97
C LEU A 73 -9.20 5.88 7.13
N ALA A 74 -9.69 6.44 6.02
CA ALA A 74 -10.64 7.55 6.03
C ALA A 74 -12.08 7.08 6.28
N ASP A 75 -12.47 5.97 5.65
CA ASP A 75 -13.86 5.53 5.60
C ASP A 75 -14.22 4.48 6.66
N GLU A 76 -13.30 3.58 7.01
CA GLU A 76 -13.58 2.44 7.91
C GLU A 76 -13.22 2.72 9.39
N ILE A 77 -12.48 3.80 9.68
CA ILE A 77 -12.11 4.16 11.06
C ILE A 77 -13.19 5.02 11.72
N GLU A 78 -13.75 4.53 12.83
CA GLU A 78 -14.67 5.32 13.64
C GLU A 78 -13.96 6.50 14.31
N GLY A 79 -14.44 7.71 14.01
CA GLY A 79 -13.97 8.96 14.61
C GLY A 79 -12.94 9.70 13.76
N SER A 80 -13.24 10.96 13.44
CA SER A 80 -12.42 11.79 12.56
C SER A 80 -11.02 12.06 13.10
N GLU A 81 -10.86 12.22 14.42
CA GLU A 81 -9.54 12.45 15.02
C GLU A 81 -8.63 11.23 14.87
N ARG A 82 -9.17 10.04 15.15
CA ARG A 82 -8.45 8.77 15.03
C ARG A 82 -8.09 8.43 13.59
N SER A 83 -9.01 8.67 12.64
CA SER A 83 -8.72 8.55 11.21
C SER A 83 -7.57 9.47 10.79
N LEU A 84 -7.59 10.74 11.22
CA LEU A 84 -6.51 11.69 10.93
C LEU A 84 -5.17 11.28 11.55
N GLU A 85 -5.16 10.65 12.72
CA GLU A 85 -3.94 10.08 13.33
C GLU A 85 -3.36 8.97 12.46
N PHE A 86 -4.19 8.01 12.03
CA PHE A 86 -3.71 6.94 11.15
C PHE A 86 -3.28 7.46 9.78
N LEU A 87 -3.95 8.45 9.20
CA LEU A 87 -3.53 9.07 7.94
C LEU A 87 -2.18 9.78 8.09
N ARG A 88 -1.93 10.44 9.22
CA ARG A 88 -0.62 11.04 9.51
C ARG A 88 0.46 9.96 9.60
N TRP A 89 0.21 8.90 10.37
CA TRP A 89 1.11 7.76 10.46
C TRP A 89 1.38 7.13 9.09
N TRP A 90 0.35 6.92 8.28
CA TRP A 90 0.50 6.32 6.95
C TRP A 90 1.37 7.16 6.01
N ARG A 91 1.26 8.49 6.12
CA ARG A 91 2.16 9.42 5.42
C ARG A 91 3.60 9.33 5.94
N GLU A 92 3.80 9.12 7.24
CA GLU A 92 5.14 8.94 7.82
C GLU A 92 5.81 7.65 7.35
N GLU A 93 5.06 6.55 7.16
CA GLU A 93 5.58 5.31 6.56
C GLU A 93 6.07 5.56 5.12
N LEU A 94 5.34 6.37 4.34
CA LEU A 94 5.78 6.77 3.00
C LEU A 94 7.09 7.59 3.04
N THR A 95 7.21 8.53 3.97
CA THR A 95 8.46 9.28 4.17
C THR A 95 9.61 8.35 4.53
N ALA A 96 9.40 7.47 5.51
CA ALA A 96 10.40 6.49 5.95
C ALA A 96 10.82 5.55 4.80
N CYS A 97 9.90 5.18 3.92
CA CYS A 97 10.19 4.43 2.69
C CYS A 97 11.20 5.17 1.79
N PHE A 98 10.97 6.46 1.52
CA PHE A 98 11.88 7.26 0.70
C PHE A 98 13.23 7.54 1.37
N GLU A 99 13.28 7.48 2.70
CA GLU A 99 14.52 7.50 3.51
C GLU A 99 15.22 6.13 3.58
N GLY A 100 14.65 5.09 2.98
CA GLY A 100 15.25 3.76 2.87
C GLY A 100 14.85 2.76 3.97
N SER A 101 13.88 3.12 4.82
CA SER A 101 13.35 2.30 5.91
C SER A 101 11.87 1.92 5.70
N PRO A 102 11.51 1.13 4.67
CA PRO A 102 10.15 0.65 4.51
C PRO A 102 9.83 -0.40 5.57
N ARG A 103 8.66 -0.30 6.20
CA ARG A 103 8.26 -1.16 7.33
C ARG A 103 6.95 -1.90 7.11
N ASP A 104 6.36 -1.75 5.93
CA ASP A 104 5.15 -2.45 5.50
C ASP A 104 5.29 -2.91 4.03
N PRO A 105 4.44 -3.83 3.55
CA PRO A 105 4.53 -4.38 2.19
C PRO A 105 4.34 -3.32 1.10
N VAL A 106 3.48 -2.33 1.32
CA VAL A 106 3.21 -1.27 0.34
C VAL A 106 4.42 -0.35 0.23
N SER A 107 4.97 0.11 1.34
CA SER A 107 6.22 0.87 1.40
C SER A 107 7.39 0.10 0.78
N LEU A 108 7.52 -1.20 1.07
CA LEU A 108 8.57 -2.02 0.48
C LEU A 108 8.44 -2.07 -1.05
N ALA A 109 7.23 -2.23 -1.57
CA ALA A 109 6.97 -2.19 -3.00
C ALA A 109 7.17 -0.79 -3.61
N LEU A 110 6.83 0.27 -2.89
CA LEU A 110 6.99 1.68 -3.28
C LEU A 110 8.44 2.14 -3.33
N SER A 111 9.34 1.48 -2.58
CA SER A 111 10.77 1.79 -2.63
C SER A 111 11.37 1.68 -4.04
N GLY A 112 10.66 1.03 -4.98
CA GLY A 112 11.06 0.96 -6.38
C GLY A 112 12.25 0.05 -6.64
N ARG A 113 12.74 -0.63 -5.60
CA ARG A 113 13.86 -1.57 -5.71
C ARG A 113 13.54 -2.60 -6.79
N GLY A 114 14.41 -2.74 -7.79
CA GLY A 114 14.26 -3.68 -8.89
C GLY A 114 13.21 -3.31 -9.96
N GLN A 115 12.65 -2.09 -9.96
CA GLN A 115 11.67 -1.66 -10.96
C GLN A 115 12.30 -0.74 -12.03
N ARG A 116 12.24 -1.15 -13.30
CA ARG A 116 12.82 -0.42 -14.44
C ARG A 116 12.13 0.89 -14.79
N PHE A 117 10.87 1.07 -14.39
CA PHE A 117 10.02 2.22 -14.75
C PHE A 117 9.60 3.04 -13.53
N TRP A 118 10.25 2.85 -12.38
CA TRP A 118 9.98 3.62 -11.17
C TRP A 118 11.02 4.73 -11.01
N PRO A 119 10.61 5.99 -10.75
CA PRO A 119 11.56 7.06 -10.49
C PRO A 119 12.37 6.74 -9.22
N ALA A 120 13.69 6.93 -9.27
CA ALA A 120 14.53 6.70 -8.11
C ALA A 120 14.08 7.60 -6.95
N PRO A 121 14.06 7.13 -5.69
CA PRO A 121 13.71 7.95 -4.51
C PRO A 121 14.39 9.32 -4.47
N SER A 122 15.62 9.42 -4.97
CA SER A 122 16.41 10.66 -5.06
C SER A 122 15.83 11.73 -6.00
N THR A 123 14.85 11.39 -6.83
CA THR A 123 14.27 12.30 -7.85
C THR A 123 12.98 13.00 -7.42
N LEU A 124 12.46 12.73 -6.21
CA LEU A 124 11.20 13.27 -5.69
C LEU A 124 11.36 14.39 -4.64
N ARG A 125 12.45 15.16 -4.69
CA ARG A 125 12.68 16.33 -3.80
C ARG A 125 11.94 17.57 -4.28
#